data_AF-A0AAN4YR46-F1
#
_entry.id   AF-A0AAN4YR46-F1
#
_cell.length_a   1.000
_cell.length_b   1.000
_cell.length_c   1.000
_cell.angle_alpha   90.00
_cell.angle_beta   90.00
_cell.angle_gamma   90.00
#
_symmetry.space_group_name_H-M   'P 1'
#
loop_
_entity.id
_entity.type
_entity.pdbx_description
1 polymer ?
#
loop_
_entity_poly.entity_id
_entity_poly.type
_entity_poly.pdbx_seq_one_letter_code
_entity_poly.pdbx_strand_id
1 'polypeptide(L)'
;MLLAKDSSVSHVIQGIHALLNNCPRLTHLSLTGVQEFLRDELTKFCREAPPEFTHQQRQVFCVFSGDGVKQLRDHLNRTVPPAREMNEATMYDDDEELDEDEGQVTGLMHATAINDDDDDYIDIGHPQG
;
A
#
# COMPACT_ATOMS: atom_id res chain seq x y z
N MET A 1 26.40 17.90 13.06
CA MET A 1 25.37 16.87 12.83
C MET A 1 24.82 17.11 11.44
N LEU A 2 25.34 16.40 10.45
CA LEU A 2 24.87 16.48 9.07
C LEU A 2 23.42 16.01 9.07
N LEU A 3 22.52 16.89 8.64
CA LEU A 3 21.17 16.50 8.25
C LEU A 3 21.35 15.53 7.08
N ALA A 4 21.29 14.23 7.36
CA ALA A 4 20.99 13.26 6.33
C ALA A 4 19.63 13.69 5.77
N LYS A 5 19.63 14.38 4.63
CA LYS A 5 18.43 14.47 3.81
C LYS A 5 18.07 13.01 3.55
N ASP A 6 16.97 12.56 4.14
CA ASP A 6 16.34 11.31 3.73
C ASP A 6 16.36 11.31 2.20
N SER A 7 17.16 10.39 1.64
CA SER A 7 17.30 10.21 0.21
C SER A 7 16.06 9.48 -0.32
N SER A 8 14.89 9.92 0.14
CA SER A 8 13.60 9.38 -0.25
C SER A 8 13.37 9.75 -1.70
N VAL A 9 13.45 8.74 -2.56
CA VAL A 9 13.10 8.86 -3.96
C VAL A 9 11.64 9.32 -4.03
N SER A 10 11.36 10.39 -4.78
CA SER A 10 10.01 10.95 -4.82
C SER A 10 9.00 9.96 -5.40
N HIS A 11 7.75 10.03 -4.96
CA HIS A 11 6.66 9.21 -5.49
C HIS A 11 6.47 9.38 -7.00
N VAL A 12 6.78 10.57 -7.53
CA VAL A 12 6.74 10.82 -8.98
C VAL A 12 7.79 9.96 -9.71
N ILE A 13 9.01 9.89 -9.19
CA ILE A 13 10.07 9.04 -9.76
C ILE A 13 9.68 7.56 -9.71
N GLN A 14 9.12 7.11 -8.59
CA GLN A 14 8.63 5.73 -8.43
C GLN A 14 7.50 5.42 -9.43
N GLY A 15 6.53 6.31 -9.58
CA GLY A 15 5.40 6.14 -10.51
C GLY A 15 5.87 6.07 -11.98
N ILE A 16 6.79 6.94 -12.39
CA ILE A 16 7.35 6.91 -13.75
C ILE A 16 8.23 5.68 -13.97
N HIS A 17 9.00 5.26 -12.98
CA HIS A 17 9.80 4.03 -13.03
C HIS A 17 8.89 2.80 -13.23
N ALA A 18 7.81 2.69 -12.46
CA ALA A 18 6.81 1.64 -12.63
C ALA A 18 6.15 1.71 -14.01
N LEU A 19 5.74 2.89 -14.49
CA LEU A 19 5.15 3.07 -15.82
C LEU A 19 6.09 2.58 -16.92
N LEU A 20 7.36 2.97 -16.88
CA LEU A 20 8.34 2.60 -17.90
C LEU A 20 8.59 1.10 -17.96
N ASN A 21 8.60 0.41 -16.81
CA ASN A 21 8.80 -1.04 -16.75
C ASN A 21 7.56 -1.83 -17.15
N ASN A 22 6.36 -1.34 -16.84
CA ASN A 22 5.10 -1.98 -17.23
C ASN A 22 4.70 -1.69 -18.68
N CYS A 23 5.24 -0.64 -19.30
CA CYS A 23 4.95 -0.25 -20.68
C CYS A 23 6.19 -0.38 -21.58
N PRO A 24 6.60 -1.61 -21.97
CA PRO A 24 7.83 -1.82 -22.74
C PRO A 24 7.82 -1.12 -24.10
N ARG A 25 6.63 -0.94 -24.69
CA ARG A 25 6.41 -0.28 -25.99
C ARG A 25 6.23 1.24 -25.91
N LEU A 26 6.35 1.86 -24.73
CA LEU A 26 6.27 3.32 -24.61
C LEU A 26 7.45 3.95 -25.35
N THR A 27 7.16 4.69 -26.43
CA THR A 27 8.17 5.35 -27.27
C THR A 27 8.22 6.85 -27.07
N HIS A 28 7.26 7.43 -26.35
CA HIS A 28 7.15 8.86 -26.13
C HIS A 28 6.60 9.13 -24.72
N LEU A 29 7.25 10.01 -23.98
CA LEU A 29 6.85 10.39 -22.63
C LEU A 29 7.13 11.88 -22.44
N SER A 30 6.10 12.66 -22.13
CA SER A 30 6.22 14.08 -21.78
C SER A 30 6.04 14.24 -20.29
N LEU A 31 7.03 14.86 -19.65
CA LEU A 31 7.05 15.24 -18.24
C LEU A 31 7.31 16.75 -18.10
N THR A 32 6.86 17.51 -19.11
CA THR A 32 7.00 18.97 -19.12
C THR A 32 6.34 19.57 -17.88
N GLY A 33 7.07 20.42 -17.16
CA GLY A 33 6.62 21.04 -15.91
C GLY A 33 6.78 20.17 -14.65
N VAL A 34 7.28 18.94 -14.76
CA VAL A 34 7.58 18.08 -13.61
C VAL A 34 9.00 18.35 -13.12
N GLN A 35 9.12 19.07 -12.00
CA GLN A 35 10.39 19.61 -11.49
C GLN A 35 11.45 18.53 -11.22
N GLU A 36 11.02 17.35 -10.76
CA GLU A 36 11.89 16.21 -10.49
C GLU A 36 12.63 15.72 -11.75
N PHE A 37 12.05 15.95 -12.94
CA PHE A 37 12.60 15.55 -14.22
C PHE A 37 13.35 16.67 -14.97
N LEU A 38 13.49 17.85 -14.35
CA LEU A 38 14.30 18.95 -14.88
C LEU A 38 15.76 18.91 -14.39
N ARG A 39 16.17 17.83 -13.72
CA ARG A 39 17.54 17.60 -13.25
C ARG A 39 18.45 17.17 -14.41
N ASP A 40 19.68 17.69 -14.43
CA ASP A 40 20.67 17.42 -15.49
C ASP A 40 20.93 15.92 -15.73
N GLU A 41 20.87 15.12 -14.67
CA GLU A 41 21.04 13.67 -14.75
C GLU A 41 19.97 12.95 -15.58
N LEU A 42 18.78 13.55 -15.68
CA LEU A 42 17.62 13.06 -16.43
C LEU A 42 17.45 13.81 -17.75
N THR A 43 17.59 15.14 -17.75
CA THR A 43 17.36 15.97 -18.95
C THR A 43 18.36 15.70 -20.07
N LYS A 44 19.51 15.10 -19.78
CA LYS A 44 20.44 14.61 -20.82
C LYS A 44 19.83 13.55 -21.76
N PHE A 45 18.74 12.89 -21.36
CA PHE A 45 18.00 11.95 -22.21
C PHE A 45 16.78 12.60 -22.91
N CYS A 46 16.48 13.87 -22.59
CA CYS A 46 15.43 14.62 -23.25
C CYS A 46 15.82 14.98 -24.68
N ARG A 47 14.79 15.23 -25.49
CA ARG A 47 14.97 15.95 -26.74
C ARG A 47 15.36 17.41 -26.48
N GLU A 48 15.93 18.04 -27.49
CA GLU A 48 16.06 19.49 -27.51
C GLU A 48 14.68 20.15 -27.59
N ALA A 49 14.50 21.24 -26.83
CA ALA A 49 13.29 22.04 -26.89
C ALA A 49 13.21 22.75 -28.26
N PRO A 50 12.02 22.84 -28.88
CA PRO A 50 11.88 23.49 -30.17
C PRO A 50 12.37 24.96 -30.16
N PRO A 51 13.04 25.43 -31.22
CA PRO A 51 13.61 26.78 -31.27
C PRO A 51 12.56 27.90 -31.18
N GLU A 52 11.33 27.63 -31.61
CA GLU A 52 10.19 28.55 -31.53
C GLU A 52 9.63 28.74 -30.12
N PHE A 53 10.04 27.91 -29.15
CA PHE A 53 9.57 28.04 -27.78
C PHE A 53 10.17 29.27 -27.11
N THR A 54 9.41 29.93 -26.24
CA THR A 54 9.92 31.03 -25.40
C THR A 54 10.92 30.51 -24.36
N HIS A 55 11.69 31.41 -23.72
CA HIS A 55 12.61 31.01 -22.66
C HIS A 55 11.92 30.22 -21.54
N GLN A 56 10.75 30.68 -21.10
CA GLN A 56 9.96 30.02 -20.06
C GLN A 56 9.50 28.62 -20.51
N GLN A 57 9.04 28.47 -21.75
CA GLN A 57 8.61 27.16 -22.29
C GLN A 57 9.78 26.17 -22.36
N ARG A 58 10.98 26.64 -22.71
CA ARG A 58 12.18 25.80 -22.76
C ARG A 58 12.64 25.37 -21.37
N GLN A 59 12.50 26.22 -20.36
CA GLN A 59 12.89 25.89 -18.98
C GLN A 59 12.09 24.73 -18.38
N VAL A 60 10.83 24.57 -18.79
CA VAL A 60 9.97 23.47 -18.30
C VAL A 60 9.92 22.28 -19.24
N PHE A 61 10.57 22.36 -20.41
CA PHE A 61 10.52 21.32 -21.43
C PHE A 61 11.22 20.05 -20.96
N CYS A 62 10.49 18.95 -20.95
CA CYS A 62 11.02 17.64 -20.61
C CYS A 62 10.26 16.57 -21.38
N VAL A 63 10.84 16.13 -22.50
CA VAL A 63 10.23 15.14 -23.40
C VAL A 63 11.26 14.09 -23.78
N PHE A 64 10.94 12.83 -23.50
CA PHE A 64 11.73 11.66 -23.88
C PHE A 64 11.07 10.97 -25.07
N SER A 65 11.87 10.58 -26.06
CA SER A 65 11.36 9.83 -27.22
C SER A 65 12.37 8.81 -27.73
N GLY A 66 11.88 7.69 -28.27
CA GLY A 66 12.71 6.66 -28.87
C GLY A 66 13.74 6.13 -27.88
N ASP A 67 15.02 6.28 -28.20
CA ASP A 67 16.12 5.84 -27.33
C ASP A 67 16.22 6.64 -26.02
N GLY A 68 15.73 7.88 -25.97
CA GLY A 68 15.67 8.65 -24.73
C GLY A 68 14.79 7.99 -23.66
N VAL A 69 13.70 7.34 -24.07
CA VAL A 69 12.82 6.58 -23.16
C VAL A 69 13.52 5.32 -22.65
N LYS A 70 14.27 4.63 -23.50
CA LYS A 70 15.05 3.45 -23.10
C LYS A 70 16.15 3.83 -22.10
N GLN A 71 16.91 4.87 -22.40
CA GLN A 71 17.98 5.34 -21.53
C GLN A 71 17.45 5.82 -20.18
N LEU A 72 16.30 6.51 -20.16
CA LEU A 72 15.65 6.90 -18.92
C LEU A 72 15.23 5.67 -18.10
N ARG A 73 14.61 4.67 -18.73
CA ARG A 73 14.23 3.41 -18.08
C ARG A 73 15.45 2.71 -17.47
N ASP A 74 16.52 2.57 -18.25
CA ASP A 74 17.75 1.92 -17.80
C ASP A 74 18.44 2.70 -16.66
N HIS A 75 18.36 4.02 -16.69
CA HIS A 75 18.87 4.86 -15.60
C HIS A 75 18.07 4.64 -14.33
N LEU A 76 16.73 4.73 -14.39
CA LEU A 76 15.87 4.56 -13.22
C LEU A 76 15.94 3.13 -12.65
N ASN A 77 16.07 2.10 -13.49
CA ASN A 77 16.30 0.73 -13.03
C ASN A 77 17.60 0.53 -12.23
N ARG A 78 18.59 1.43 -12.41
CA ARG A 78 19.85 1.39 -11.67
C ARG A 78 19.84 2.26 -10.41
N THR A 79 19.07 3.35 -10.41
CA THR A 79 19.11 4.36 -9.34
C THR A 79 17.94 4.28 -8.37
N VAL A 80 16.80 3.75 -8.80
CA VAL A 80 15.61 3.58 -7.96
C VAL A 80 15.67 2.18 -7.34
N PRO A 81 15.77 2.07 -6.01
CA PRO A 81 15.71 0.77 -5.35
C PRO A 81 14.33 0.13 -5.64
N PRO A 82 14.25 -1.20 -5.73
CA PRO A 82 12.95 -1.87 -5.87
C PRO A 82 12.05 -1.39 -4.73
N ALA A 83 10.84 -0.97 -5.08
CA ALA A 83 9.85 -0.59 -4.08
C ALA A 83 9.72 -1.79 -3.12
N ARG A 84 9.92 -1.55 -1.82
CA ARG A 84 9.58 -2.55 -0.80
C ARG A 84 8.08 -2.72 -0.94
N GLU A 85 7.66 -3.83 -1.53
CA GLU A 85 6.26 -4.14 -1.71
C GLU A 85 5.57 -4.00 -0.35
N MET A 86 4.56 -3.14 -0.26
CA MET A 86 3.68 -3.04 0.92
C MET A 86 2.73 -4.26 0.99
N ASN A 87 3.21 -5.44 0.59
CA ASN A 87 2.43 -6.65 0.42
C ASN A 87 2.60 -7.63 1.59
N GLU A 88 2.77 -7.18 2.84
CA GLU A 88 2.82 -8.14 3.96
C GLU A 88 2.55 -7.48 5.33
N ALA A 89 1.31 -7.06 5.59
CA ALA A 89 0.91 -6.66 6.95
C ALA A 89 -0.54 -7.05 7.28
N THR A 90 -1.00 -8.20 6.82
CA THR A 90 -2.23 -8.84 7.30
C THR A 90 -2.03 -10.35 7.42
N MET A 91 -1.06 -10.80 8.21
CA MET A 91 -1.14 -12.12 8.83
C MET A 91 -1.87 -11.91 10.16
N TYR A 92 -3.06 -12.47 10.28
CA TYR A 92 -3.76 -12.57 11.55
C TYR A 92 -2.93 -13.52 12.43
N ASP A 93 -2.44 -13.06 13.59
CA ASP A 93 -2.03 -13.97 14.66
C ASP A 93 -3.32 -14.61 15.20
N ASP A 94 -3.65 -15.80 14.71
CA ASP A 94 -4.75 -16.64 15.20
C ASP A 94 -4.21 -17.78 16.07
N ASP A 95 -3.23 -17.45 16.93
CA ASP A 95 -2.60 -18.39 17.85
C ASP A 95 -2.54 -17.79 19.27
N GLU A 96 -3.70 -17.55 19.90
CA GLU A 96 -3.79 -17.70 21.36
C GLU A 96 -4.78 -18.82 21.66
N GLU A 97 -4.17 -19.95 22.04
CA GLU A 97 -4.81 -21.20 22.43
C GLU A 97 -5.80 -21.00 23.58
N LEU A 98 -6.95 -21.69 23.50
CA LEU A 98 -7.84 -21.87 24.64
C LEU A 98 -7.18 -22.83 25.62
N ASP A 99 -6.51 -22.30 26.65
CA ASP A 99 -6.06 -23.12 27.78
C ASP A 99 -7.28 -23.63 28.57
N GLU A 100 -7.61 -24.90 28.36
CA GLU A 100 -8.49 -25.71 29.22
C GLU A 100 -7.75 -26.05 30.53
N ASP A 101 -7.94 -25.26 31.59
CA ASP A 101 -7.54 -25.66 32.96
C ASP A 101 -8.75 -26.13 33.77
N GLU A 102 -8.96 -27.44 33.78
CA GLU A 102 -9.76 -28.15 34.78
C GLU A 102 -9.01 -28.20 36.12
N GLY A 103 -9.34 -27.32 37.07
CA GLY A 103 -8.66 -27.35 38.37
C GLY A 103 -9.32 -26.57 39.51
N GLN A 104 -10.19 -27.25 40.28
CA GLN A 104 -10.59 -26.96 41.68
C GLN A 104 -11.60 -25.82 41.94
N VAL A 105 -12.89 -26.18 42.12
CA VAL A 105 -13.67 -25.67 43.26
C VAL A 105 -14.22 -26.84 44.07
N THR A 106 -13.78 -26.86 45.31
CA THR A 106 -14.12 -27.76 46.40
C THR A 106 -15.61 -27.76 46.72
N GLY A 107 -16.13 -28.92 47.11
CA GLY A 107 -17.55 -29.14 47.36
C GLY A 107 -18.15 -28.24 48.44
N LEU A 108 -19.39 -27.83 48.19
CA LEU A 108 -20.41 -27.66 49.21
C LEU A 108 -21.76 -28.02 48.58
N MET A 109 -22.18 -29.25 48.83
CA MET A 109 -23.56 -29.67 48.68
C MET A 109 -24.36 -28.94 49.76
N HIS A 110 -25.20 -27.97 49.39
CA HIS A 110 -26.24 -27.50 50.29
C HIS A 110 -27.59 -28.02 49.76
N ALA A 111 -28.11 -28.99 50.49
CA ALA A 111 -29.43 -29.54 50.32
C ALA A 111 -30.51 -28.51 50.64
N THR A 112 -31.44 -28.33 49.72
CA THR A 112 -32.84 -28.08 50.07
C THR A 112 -33.68 -29.04 49.26
N ALA A 113 -34.05 -30.14 49.92
CA ALA A 113 -35.19 -30.95 49.55
C ALA A 113 -36.45 -30.06 49.60
N ILE A 114 -37.16 -29.99 48.49
CA ILE A 114 -38.57 -29.63 48.50
C ILE A 114 -39.26 -30.66 47.63
N ASN A 115 -40.17 -31.37 48.29
CA ASN A 115 -40.86 -32.55 47.84
C ASN A 115 -41.69 -32.24 46.59
N ASP A 116 -41.76 -33.23 45.69
CA ASP A 116 -42.91 -33.44 44.84
C ASP A 116 -44.16 -33.54 45.74
N ASP A 117 -45.07 -32.58 45.64
CA ASP A 117 -46.51 -32.73 45.82
C ASP A 117 -47.18 -31.39 45.48
N ASP A 118 -48.03 -31.46 44.45
CA ASP A 118 -49.20 -30.61 44.17
C ASP A 118 -49.05 -29.14 43.73
N ASP A 119 -49.82 -28.84 42.66
CA ASP A 119 -50.50 -27.56 42.37
C ASP A 119 -49.57 -26.37 41.97
N ASP A 120 -49.50 -25.86 40.73
CA ASP A 120 -50.58 -25.19 39.99
C ASP A 120 -50.16 -24.81 38.55
N TYR A 121 -51.17 -24.87 37.68
CA TYR A 121 -51.28 -24.45 36.29
C TYR A 121 -50.63 -23.09 35.92
N ILE A 122 -49.78 -23.07 34.88
CA ILE A 122 -49.63 -21.88 34.01
C ILE A 122 -49.83 -22.29 32.55
N ASP A 123 -51.01 -21.89 32.07
CA ASP A 123 -51.58 -21.95 30.75
C ASP A 123 -50.67 -21.35 29.66
N ILE A 124 -50.15 -22.18 28.74
CA ILE A 124 -49.65 -21.69 27.44
C ILE A 124 -50.72 -21.99 26.39
N GLY A 125 -51.77 -21.17 26.41
CA GLY A 125 -52.75 -21.06 25.35
C GLY A 125 -52.15 -20.35 24.12
N HIS A 126 -51.71 -21.15 23.14
CA HIS A 126 -52.12 -21.18 21.71
C HIS A 126 -52.58 -19.87 20.99
N PRO A 127 -52.65 -19.82 19.64
CA PRO A 127 -51.69 -20.22 18.59
C PRO A 127 -51.66 -19.23 17.38
N GLN A 128 -50.81 -19.52 16.39
CA GLN A 128 -50.99 -19.37 14.93
C GLN A 128 -51.83 -18.22 14.33
N GLY A 129 -51.22 -17.44 13.44
CA GLY A 129 -51.89 -16.55 12.48
C GLY A 129 -50.90 -15.77 11.63
#